data_AF-A0A2L2ZAQ8-F1
#
_entry.id   AF-A0A2L2ZAQ8-F1
#
_cell.length_a   1.000
_cell.length_b   1.000
_cell.length_c   1.000
_cell.angle_alpha   90.00
_cell.angle_beta   90.00
_cell.angle_gamma   90.00
#
_symmetry.space_group_name_H-M   'P 1'
#
loop_
_entity.id
_entity.type
_entity.pdbx_description
1 polymer ?
#
loop_
_entity_poly.entity_id
_entity_poly.type
_entity_poly.pdbx_seq_one_letter_code
_entity_poly.pdbx_strand_id
1 'polypeptide(L)' 'GFAPDLPEDLYHLIKKAVALSKLLERNRKDKDSNFRLILIESRIHRLVRYFKSKRVLPPNWK' A
#
# COMPACT_ATOMS: atom_id res chain seq x y z
N GLY A 1 -4.71 14.16 -19.70
CA GLY A 1 -3.92 13.70 -18.56
C GLY A 1 -4.87 13.47 -17.41
N PHE A 2 -5.32 12.24 -17.23
CA PHE A 2 -6.13 11.88 -16.07
C PHE A 2 -5.19 11.89 -14.87
N ALA A 3 -5.36 12.85 -13.97
CA ALA A 3 -4.81 12.69 -12.63
C ALA A 3 -5.41 11.40 -12.09
N PRO A 4 -4.62 10.39 -11.70
CA PRO A 4 -5.18 9.20 -11.09
C PRO A 4 -5.97 9.64 -9.85
N ASP A 5 -7.21 9.14 -9.70
CA ASP A 5 -8.06 9.36 -8.52
C ASP A 5 -7.34 8.97 -7.21
N LEU A 6 -6.26 8.21 -7.33
CA LEU A 6 -5.35 7.83 -6.27
C LEU A 6 -4.00 8.55 -6.44
N PRO A 7 -3.45 9.16 -5.38
CA PRO A 7 -2.09 9.71 -5.41
C PRO A 7 -1.07 8.67 -5.88
N GLU A 8 -0.22 9.06 -6.83
CA GLU A 8 0.77 8.19 -7.49
C GLU A 8 1.63 7.38 -6.49
N ASP A 9 2.02 8.01 -5.38
CA ASP A 9 2.79 7.37 -4.30
C ASP A 9 2.05 6.20 -3.64
N LEU A 10 0.73 6.33 -3.46
CA LEU A 10 -0.10 5.31 -2.84
C LEU A 10 -0.31 4.13 -3.81
N TYR A 11 -0.53 4.42 -5.09
CA TYR A 11 -0.67 3.41 -6.13
C TYR A 11 0.56 2.50 -6.24
N HIS A 12 1.76 3.10 -6.34
CA HIS A 12 3.00 2.34 -6.43
C HIS A 12 3.25 1.44 -5.21
N LEU A 13 2.88 1.92 -4.02
CA LEU A 13 3.02 1.15 -2.80
C LEU A 13 2.09 -0.05 -2.74
N ILE A 14 0.82 0.13 -3.11
CA ILE A 14 -0.16 -0.96 -3.18
C ILE A 14 0.31 -2.01 -4.20
N LYS A 15 0.75 -1.58 -5.39
CA LYS A 15 1.27 -2.50 -6.42
C LYS A 15 2.45 -3.33 -5.90
N LYS A 16 3.37 -2.70 -5.17
CA LYS A 16 4.52 -3.40 -4.56
C LYS A 16 4.09 -4.37 -3.46
N ALA A 17 3.14 -3.98 -2.60
CA ALA A 17 2.59 -4.85 -1.56
C ALA A 17 1.93 -6.10 -2.14
N VAL A 18 1.12 -5.96 -3.19
CA VAL A 18 0.46 -7.08 -3.88
C VAL A 18 1.48 -8.04 -4.49
N ALA A 19 2.54 -7.52 -5.11
CA ALA A 19 3.60 -8.36 -5.68
C ALA A 19 4.35 -9.15 -4.59
N LEU A 20 4.68 -8.51 -3.46
CA LEU A 20 5.33 -9.18 -2.32
C LEU A 20 4.43 -10.20 -1.65
N SER A 21 3.13 -9.92 -1.51
CA SER A 21 2.16 -10.86 -0.97
C SER A 21 2.12 -12.16 -1.79
N LYS A 22 2.03 -12.05 -3.13
CA LYS A 22 2.10 -13.23 -4.03
C LYS A 22 3.41 -14.00 -3.94
N LEU A 23 4.54 -13.30 -3.76
CA LEU A 23 5.84 -13.96 -3.56
C LEU A 23 5.86 -14.76 -2.26
N LEU A 24 5.31 -14.19 -1.18
CA LEU A 24 5.26 -14.79 0.15
C LEU A 24 4.26 -15.94 0.25
N GLU A 25 3.19 -15.95 -0.55
CA GLU A 25 2.29 -17.10 -0.67
C GLU A 25 3.06 -18.36 -1.10
N ARG A 26 4.03 -18.22 -2.01
CA ARG A 26 4.90 -19.30 -2.47
C ARG A 26 6.08 -19.56 -1.53
N ASN A 27 6.62 -18.52 -0.91
CA ASN A 27 7.78 -18.60 -0.03
C ASN A 27 7.48 -18.16 1.42
N ARG A 28 6.61 -18.90 2.10
CA ARG A 28 6.07 -18.53 3.42
C ARG A 28 7.12 -18.45 4.54
N LYS A 29 8.32 -19.03 4.34
CA LYS A 29 9.41 -19.04 5.33
C LYS A 29 10.31 -17.81 5.26
N ASP A 30 10.16 -16.96 4.24
CA ASP A 30 10.96 -15.74 4.10
C ASP A 30 10.52 -14.67 5.10
N LYS A 31 11.26 -14.59 6.21
CA LYS A 31 11.00 -13.63 7.30
C LYS A 31 11.36 -12.19 6.90
N ASP A 32 12.37 -11.98 6.06
CA ASP A 32 12.81 -10.65 5.65
C ASP A 32 11.77 -10.01 4.73
N SER A 33 11.31 -10.76 3.73
CA SER A 33 10.24 -10.29 2.84
C SER A 33 8.92 -10.06 3.57
N ASN A 34 8.57 -10.89 4.56
CA ASN A 34 7.40 -10.67 5.43
C ASN A 34 7.52 -9.37 6.22
N PHE A 35 8.69 -9.10 6.82
CA PHE A 35 8.93 -7.85 7.54
C PHE A 35 8.83 -6.62 6.62
N ARG A 36 9.39 -6.70 5.41
CA ARG A 36 9.28 -5.63 4.40
C ARG A 36 7.83 -5.38 3.97
N LEU A 37 7.01 -6.43 3.85
CA LEU A 37 5.58 -6.29 3.56
C LEU A 37 4.87 -5.47 4.65
N ILE A 38 5.10 -5.81 5.92
CA ILE A 38 4.51 -5.10 7.08
C ILE A 38 4.89 -3.61 7.08
N LEU A 39 6.15 -3.28 6.77
CA LEU A 39 6.61 -1.89 6.66
C LEU A 39 5.90 -1.14 5.53
N ILE A 40 5.70 -1.78 4.38
CA ILE A 40 5.01 -1.19 3.24
C ILE A 40 3.54 -0.96 3.57
N GLU A 41 2.85 -1.93 4.16
CA GLU A 41 1.46 -1.81 4.61
C GLU A 41 1.29 -0.69 5.65
N SER A 42 2.21 -0.60 6.62
CA SER A 42 2.22 0.48 7.61
C SER A 42 2.36 1.86 6.96
N ARG A 43 3.19 1.95 5.90
CA ARG A 43 3.37 3.20 5.14
C ARG A 43 2.13 3.56 4.32
N ILE A 44 1.47 2.57 3.71
CA ILE A 44 0.19 2.73 3.02
C ILE A 44 -0.85 3.29 3.98
N HIS A 45 -1.04 2.67 5.15
CA HIS A 45 -2.00 3.14 6.16
C HIS A 45 -1.76 4.60 6.58
N ARG A 46 -0.49 5.00 6.76
CA ARG A 46 -0.15 6.39 7.10
C ARG A 46 -0.53 7.36 5.98
N LEU A 47 -0.22 7.03 4.73
CA LEU A 47 -0.56 7.87 3.58
C LEU A 47 -2.07 7.99 3.38
N VAL A 48 -2.79 6.88 3.52
CA VAL A 48 -4.24 6.85 3.44
C VAL A 48 -4.86 7.75 4.50
N ARG A 49 -4.38 7.70 5.75
CA ARG A 49 -4.83 8.61 6.81
C ARG A 49 -4.60 10.08 6.44
N TYR A 50 -3.42 10.41 5.92
CA TYR A 50 -3.11 11.76 5.46
C TYR A 50 -4.04 12.25 4.35
N PHE A 51 -4.29 11.42 3.32
CA PHE A 51 -5.15 11.78 2.20
C PHE A 51 -6.64 11.84 2.60
N LYS A 52 -7.09 11.01 3.54
CA LYS A 52 -8.42 11.13 4.16
C LYS A 52 -8.56 12.45 4.93
N SER A 53 -7.55 12.84 5.72
CA SER A 53 -7.54 14.13 6.42
C SER A 53 -7.58 15.33 5.46
N LYS A 54 -6.92 15.22 4.30
CA LYS A 54 -6.96 16.23 3.24
C LYS A 54 -8.21 16.19 2.34
N ARG A 55 -9.18 15.30 2.62
CA ARG A 55 -10.39 15.06 1.81
C ARG A 55 -10.12 14.70 0.34
N VAL A 56 -8.91 14.21 0.04
CA VAL A 56 -8.55 13.70 -1.28
C VAL A 56 -9.15 12.30 -1.48
N LEU A 57 -9.26 11.52 -0.41
CA LEU A 57 -9.89 10.21 -0.41
C LEU A 57 -11.22 10.23 0.35
N PRO A 58 -12.22 9.49 -0.14
CA PRO A 58 -13.47 9.34 0.59
C PRO A 58 -13.21 8.58 1.91
N PRO A 59 -13.92 8.94 3.00
CA PRO A 59 -13.67 8.37 4.32
C PRO A 59 -13.86 6.85 4.39
N ASN A 60 -14.70 6.29 3.50
CA ASN A 60 -15.00 4.86 3.38
C ASN A 60 -13.94 4.05 2.59
N TRP A 61 -12.87 4.68 2.09
CA TRP A 61 -11.82 3.97 1.36
C TRP A 61 -11.14 2.91 2.25
N LYS A 62 -11.11 1.65 1.80
CA LYS A 62 -10.50 0.49 2.46
C LYS A 62 -9.42 -0.10 1.58
#